data_AF-A0A9D9Z074-F1
#
_entry.id   AF-A0A9D9Z074-F1
#
_cell.length_a   1.000
_cell.length_b   1.000
_cell.length_c   1.000
_cell.angle_alpha   90.00
_cell.angle_beta   90.00
_cell.angle_gamma   90.00
#
_symmetry.space_group_name_H-M   'P 1'
#
loop_
_entity.id
_entity.type
_entity.pdbx_description
1 polymer ?
#
loop_
_entity_poly.entity_id
_entity_poly.type
_entity_poly.pdbx_seq_one_letter_code
_entity_poly.pdbx_strand_id
1 'polypeptide(L)'
;MNKKIKKLRYSALILIILVIIFISFNLSDENKNNTLENDYYKIVTDKKTGMFNIYIKKLNTYVFFNSSPMSSKILIKYDNFQYTLESIGNVINDFTLQDNKLVYTWGTKFIELIETISFIELDSYNIGVQVSLEIKNLDVKGHFVGIGVLFDTYLGESYNKPFQISNIGIIENEQYFSKSSIPNTILSLDNPNNPVIGVVFYPRRAGITTPDKIIIANYDLLLHEFWEFSFMKGRSFNSTYKRTDAAVGFVFDETFTNTNQSRSISYILGIYPIKKSEEEVTAANTDQQTDKIDPVSVDSKNAELKAYIEQQIAALNQKLKELEDRYNNLDQMDKDLLKGMELLNQLVDLLTEIDKLEQQIYMLSDEDFIKAYDNLVLMVEQLIEEVNQYLN
;
A
#
# COMPACT_ATOMS: atom_id res chain seq x y z
N MET A 1 -6.87 -26.14 -55.70
CA MET A 1 -6.66 -25.65 -54.31
C MET A 1 -7.97 -25.07 -53.78
N ASN A 2 -8.47 -25.61 -52.66
CA ASN A 2 -9.91 -25.75 -52.36
C ASN A 2 -10.53 -24.51 -51.67
N LYS A 3 -11.78 -24.16 -51.98
CA LYS A 3 -12.53 -22.98 -51.43
C LYS A 3 -12.59 -22.96 -49.89
N LYS A 4 -12.50 -24.13 -49.25
CA LYS A 4 -12.37 -24.30 -47.79
C LYS A 4 -11.08 -23.66 -47.22
N ILE A 5 -9.96 -23.74 -47.95
CA ILE A 5 -8.67 -23.17 -47.54
C ILE A 5 -8.71 -21.64 -47.56
N LYS A 6 -9.43 -21.03 -48.52
CA LYS A 6 -9.64 -19.58 -48.54
C LYS A 6 -10.49 -19.10 -47.37
N LYS A 7 -11.57 -19.81 -47.01
CA LYS A 7 -12.42 -19.45 -45.86
C LYS A 7 -11.65 -19.57 -44.53
N LEU A 8 -10.86 -20.63 -44.36
CA LEU A 8 -10.02 -20.85 -43.17
C LEU A 8 -8.94 -19.76 -43.00
N ARG A 9 -8.37 -19.28 -44.12
CA ARG A 9 -7.40 -18.18 -44.14
C ARG A 9 -7.98 -16.83 -43.72
N TYR A 10 -9.22 -16.51 -44.11
CA TYR A 10 -9.88 -15.29 -43.64
C TYR A 10 -10.27 -15.37 -42.15
N SER A 11 -10.65 -16.54 -41.65
CA SER A 11 -10.93 -16.76 -40.22
C SER A 11 -9.68 -16.60 -39.35
N ALA A 12 -8.54 -17.16 -39.80
CA ALA A 12 -7.27 -17.05 -39.09
C ALA A 12 -6.73 -15.61 -39.09
N LEU A 13 -6.92 -14.86 -40.18
CA LEU A 13 -6.50 -13.45 -40.27
C LEU A 13 -7.30 -12.55 -39.30
N ILE A 14 -8.60 -12.81 -39.14
CA ILE A 14 -9.45 -12.08 -38.18
C ILE A 14 -9.06 -12.40 -36.74
N LEU A 15 -8.73 -13.66 -36.44
CA LEU A 15 -8.26 -14.07 -35.11
C LEU A 15 -6.91 -13.43 -34.77
N ILE A 16 -5.98 -13.38 -35.73
CA ILE A 16 -4.67 -12.73 -35.58
C ILE A 16 -4.81 -11.23 -35.36
N ILE A 17 -5.72 -10.55 -36.07
CA ILE A 17 -6.00 -9.11 -35.85
C ILE A 17 -6.63 -8.89 -34.47
N LEU A 18 -7.53 -9.77 -34.02
CA LEU A 18 -8.11 -9.67 -32.68
C LEU A 18 -7.08 -9.93 -31.57
N VAL A 19 -6.13 -10.84 -31.79
CA VAL A 19 -5.02 -11.12 -30.87
C VAL A 19 -4.01 -9.97 -30.87
N ILE A 20 -3.70 -9.38 -32.02
CA ILE A 20 -2.82 -8.19 -32.10
C ILE A 20 -3.48 -6.98 -31.44
N ILE A 21 -4.79 -6.76 -31.62
CA ILE A 21 -5.52 -5.71 -30.91
C ILE A 21 -5.54 -5.99 -29.40
N PHE A 22 -5.71 -7.25 -28.97
CA PHE A 22 -5.67 -7.66 -27.56
C PHE A 22 -4.27 -7.46 -26.94
N ILE A 23 -3.20 -7.76 -27.68
CA ILE A 23 -1.82 -7.57 -27.25
C ILE A 23 -1.46 -6.08 -27.23
N SER A 24 -1.86 -5.30 -28.24
CA SER A 24 -1.66 -3.85 -28.26
C SER A 24 -2.47 -3.12 -27.17
N PHE A 25 -3.60 -3.68 -26.71
CA PHE A 25 -4.32 -3.16 -25.54
C PHE A 25 -3.67 -3.52 -24.20
N ASN A 26 -2.81 -4.55 -24.14
CA ASN A 26 -2.17 -5.00 -22.90
C ASN A 26 -0.68 -4.59 -22.79
N LEU A 27 -0.04 -4.11 -23.86
CA LEU A 27 1.38 -3.72 -23.87
C LEU A 27 1.66 -2.20 -23.85
N SER A 28 0.68 -1.38 -23.48
CA SER A 28 0.91 0.04 -23.20
C SER A 28 0.38 0.39 -21.81
N ASP A 29 1.22 0.29 -20.76
CA ASP A 29 1.21 1.21 -19.59
C ASP A 29 2.18 0.86 -18.44
N GLU A 30 3.36 0.30 -18.71
CA GLU A 30 4.38 0.15 -17.66
C GLU A 30 5.14 1.44 -17.34
N ASN A 31 5.02 2.50 -18.14
CA ASN A 31 5.74 3.78 -17.94
C ASN A 31 4.84 5.03 -17.80
N LYS A 32 3.59 4.88 -17.34
CA LYS A 32 2.81 6.01 -16.82
C LYS A 32 3.15 6.20 -15.33
N ASN A 33 4.05 7.14 -15.03
CA ASN A 33 4.57 7.46 -13.70
C ASN A 33 3.46 7.48 -12.63
N ASN A 34 3.41 6.48 -11.75
CA ASN A 34 2.44 6.36 -10.66
C ASN A 34 2.74 7.31 -9.48
N THR A 35 3.35 8.46 -9.77
CA THR A 35 3.90 9.37 -8.78
C THR A 35 3.53 10.80 -9.05
N LEU A 36 3.32 11.56 -7.98
CA LEU A 36 3.18 13.02 -8.00
C LEU A 36 4.19 13.59 -7.01
N GLU A 37 4.96 14.60 -7.38
CA GLU A 37 6.01 15.13 -6.50
C GLU A 37 6.13 16.65 -6.53
N ASN A 38 6.62 17.18 -5.41
CA ASN A 38 7.06 18.56 -5.25
C ASN A 38 8.45 18.59 -4.59
N ASP A 39 8.93 19.75 -4.16
CA ASP A 39 10.26 19.90 -3.56
C ASP A 39 10.47 19.09 -2.28
N TYR A 40 9.40 18.77 -1.55
CA TYR A 40 9.45 18.18 -0.21
C TYR A 40 8.97 16.71 -0.17
N TYR A 41 8.00 16.38 -1.01
CA TYR A 41 7.25 15.13 -0.93
C TYR A 41 7.07 14.48 -2.30
N LYS A 42 6.93 13.15 -2.29
CA LYS A 42 6.53 12.34 -3.44
C LYS A 42 5.39 11.42 -3.03
N ILE A 43 4.23 11.54 -3.65
CA ILE A 43 3.13 10.58 -3.55
C ILE A 43 3.45 9.44 -4.51
N VAL A 44 3.30 8.21 -4.04
CA VAL A 44 3.43 6.98 -4.83
C VAL A 44 2.13 6.21 -4.68
N THR A 45 1.50 5.80 -5.77
CA THR A 45 0.26 5.02 -5.73
C THR A 45 0.51 3.55 -6.03
N ASP A 46 -0.32 2.72 -5.42
CA ASP A 46 -0.38 1.30 -5.68
C ASP A 46 -1.52 0.99 -6.65
N LYS A 47 -1.15 0.63 -7.88
CA LYS A 47 -2.07 0.25 -8.96
C LYS A 47 -2.92 -0.98 -8.65
N LYS A 48 -2.62 -1.74 -7.59
CA LYS A 48 -3.43 -2.90 -7.18
C LYS A 48 -4.54 -2.50 -6.22
N THR A 49 -4.26 -1.60 -5.28
CA THR A 49 -5.18 -1.26 -4.18
C THR A 49 -5.91 0.07 -4.36
N GLY A 50 -5.42 0.93 -5.26
CA GLY A 50 -5.90 2.31 -5.37
C GLY A 50 -5.57 3.17 -4.16
N MET A 51 -4.60 2.74 -3.37
CA MET A 51 -4.06 3.54 -2.28
C MET A 51 -2.78 4.23 -2.69
N PHE A 52 -2.34 5.13 -1.83
CA PHE A 52 -1.10 5.86 -2.00
C PHE A 52 -0.33 5.93 -0.68
N ASN A 53 0.96 6.17 -0.82
CA ASN A 53 1.85 6.51 0.28
C ASN A 53 2.56 7.82 -0.03
N ILE A 54 3.00 8.52 1.01
CA ILE A 54 3.67 9.81 0.91
C ILE A 54 5.11 9.61 1.35
N TYR A 55 6.05 9.83 0.44
CA TYR A 55 7.47 9.80 0.72
C TYR A 55 7.97 11.22 1.07
N ILE A 56 8.65 11.35 2.21
CA ILE A 56 9.25 12.58 2.70
C ILE A 56 10.72 12.62 2.25
N LYS A 57 11.04 13.49 1.29
CA LYS A 57 12.37 13.54 0.66
C LYS A 57 13.49 13.83 1.67
N LYS A 58 13.28 14.80 2.57
CA LYS A 58 14.26 15.20 3.59
C LYS A 58 14.62 14.07 4.56
N LEU A 59 13.64 13.23 4.91
CA LEU A 59 13.81 12.15 5.87
C LEU A 59 14.10 10.79 5.21
N ASN A 60 14.05 10.74 3.87
CA ASN A 60 14.21 9.52 3.08
C ASN A 60 13.32 8.36 3.58
N THR A 61 12.06 8.64 3.87
CA THR A 61 11.12 7.64 4.42
C THR A 61 9.69 7.87 3.95
N TYR A 62 8.85 6.84 4.05
CA TYR A 62 7.43 6.91 3.81
C TYR A 62 6.66 7.28 5.09
N VAL A 63 5.52 7.95 4.93
CA VAL A 63 4.61 8.28 6.03
C VAL A 63 3.97 7.01 6.57
N PHE A 64 3.32 6.22 5.71
CA PHE A 64 2.76 4.92 6.09
C PHE A 64 3.81 3.82 5.90
N PHE A 65 3.64 2.68 6.59
CA PHE A 65 4.46 1.50 6.36
C PHE A 65 4.46 1.13 4.87
N ASN A 66 5.67 0.97 4.31
CA ASN A 66 5.83 0.72 2.88
C ASN A 66 5.68 -0.77 2.58
N SER A 67 4.48 -1.20 2.22
CA SER A 67 4.17 -2.57 1.78
C SER A 67 3.72 -2.60 0.31
N SER A 68 3.88 -3.76 -0.34
CA SER A 68 3.34 -4.04 -1.67
C SER A 68 2.61 -5.39 -1.66
N PRO A 69 1.27 -5.43 -1.89
CA PRO A 69 0.38 -4.28 -2.02
C PRO A 69 0.31 -3.44 -0.74
N MET A 70 -0.13 -2.18 -0.86
CA MET A 70 -0.39 -1.31 0.29
C MET A 70 -1.51 -1.91 1.15
N SER A 71 -1.36 -1.81 2.47
CA SER A 71 -2.31 -2.38 3.44
C SER A 71 -3.59 -1.55 3.59
N SER A 72 -3.50 -0.23 3.45
CA SER A 72 -4.69 0.64 3.39
C SER A 72 -5.63 0.24 2.24
N LYS A 73 -6.92 0.59 2.32
CA LYS A 73 -7.93 0.20 1.33
C LYS A 73 -8.93 1.31 1.05
N ILE A 74 -9.33 1.43 -0.21
CA ILE A 74 -10.62 2.02 -0.59
C ILE A 74 -11.65 0.89 -0.70
N LEU A 75 -12.77 1.07 -0.01
CA LEU A 75 -13.90 0.15 0.00
C LEU A 75 -15.11 0.81 -0.67
N ILE A 76 -15.89 0.01 -1.37
CA ILE A 76 -17.16 0.41 -1.99
C ILE A 76 -18.25 -0.48 -1.43
N LYS A 77 -19.33 0.13 -0.93
CA LYS A 77 -20.57 -0.56 -0.63
C LYS A 77 -21.57 -0.29 -1.75
N TYR A 78 -22.09 -1.33 -2.35
CA TYR A 78 -23.02 -1.26 -3.47
C TYR A 78 -24.22 -2.17 -3.16
N ASP A 79 -25.32 -1.55 -2.75
CA ASP A 79 -26.43 -2.19 -2.06
C ASP A 79 -25.93 -3.05 -0.88
N ASN A 80 -26.20 -4.36 -0.91
CA ASN A 80 -25.82 -5.29 0.16
C ASN A 80 -24.40 -5.86 0.01
N PHE A 81 -23.65 -5.46 -1.01
CA PHE A 81 -22.32 -5.99 -1.29
C PHE A 81 -21.23 -4.99 -0.93
N GLN A 82 -20.14 -5.49 -0.34
CA GLN A 82 -18.94 -4.72 -0.08
C GLN A 82 -17.81 -5.25 -0.96
N TYR A 83 -17.04 -4.32 -1.51
CA TYR A 83 -15.92 -4.61 -2.38
C TYR A 83 -14.73 -3.74 -2.02
N THR A 84 -13.52 -4.23 -2.24
CA THR A 84 -12.28 -3.43 -2.29
C THR A 84 -11.93 -3.10 -3.74
N LEU A 85 -11.19 -2.03 -4.02
CA LEU A 85 -10.80 -1.72 -5.40
C LEU A 85 -10.03 -2.84 -6.09
N GLU A 86 -9.14 -3.52 -5.36
CA GLU A 86 -8.42 -4.71 -5.85
C GLU A 86 -9.36 -5.86 -6.27
N SER A 87 -10.57 -5.94 -5.69
CA SER A 87 -11.58 -6.95 -6.04
C SER A 87 -12.48 -6.55 -7.21
N ILE A 88 -12.52 -5.26 -7.53
CA ILE A 88 -13.36 -4.65 -8.58
C ILE A 88 -12.55 -4.46 -9.87
N GLY A 89 -11.23 -4.31 -9.78
CA GLY A 89 -10.35 -3.95 -10.90
C GLY A 89 -10.03 -5.11 -11.83
N ASN A 90 -10.43 -4.98 -13.11
CA ASN A 90 -9.73 -5.51 -14.31
C ASN A 90 -10.42 -5.11 -15.64
N VAL A 91 -10.77 -3.82 -15.86
CA VAL A 91 -11.27 -3.40 -17.20
C VAL A 91 -10.74 -2.02 -17.64
N ILE A 92 -10.52 -1.07 -16.74
CA ILE A 92 -9.91 0.24 -17.07
C ILE A 92 -8.95 0.60 -15.93
N ASN A 93 -7.67 0.73 -16.26
CA ASN A 93 -6.66 1.36 -15.42
C ASN A 93 -6.05 2.48 -16.26
N ASP A 94 -6.77 3.60 -16.40
CA ASP A 94 -6.20 4.77 -17.08
C ASP A 94 -5.63 5.75 -16.06
N PHE A 95 -4.43 6.20 -16.40
CA PHE A 95 -3.66 7.15 -15.65
C PHE A 95 -3.55 8.43 -16.45
N THR A 96 -3.79 9.56 -15.80
CA THR A 96 -3.34 10.82 -16.36
C THR A 96 -2.81 11.74 -15.27
N LEU A 97 -1.59 12.24 -15.48
CA LEU A 97 -1.12 13.44 -14.80
C LEU A 97 -1.76 14.64 -15.50
N GLN A 98 -2.75 15.26 -14.87
CA GLN A 98 -3.43 16.44 -15.39
C GLN A 98 -3.31 17.56 -14.36
N ASP A 99 -2.79 18.73 -14.79
CA ASP A 99 -2.74 19.94 -13.95
C ASP A 99 -2.13 19.71 -12.55
N ASN A 100 -1.03 18.96 -12.48
CA ASN A 100 -0.35 18.59 -11.22
C ASN A 100 -1.22 17.75 -10.27
N LYS A 101 -2.12 16.95 -10.83
CA LYS A 101 -2.95 15.97 -10.12
C LYS A 101 -2.77 14.60 -10.73
N LEU A 102 -2.78 13.61 -9.84
CA LEU A 102 -2.80 12.21 -10.20
C LEU A 102 -4.25 11.77 -10.36
N VAL A 103 -4.66 11.33 -11.55
CA VAL A 103 -6.02 10.84 -11.80
C VAL A 103 -5.95 9.36 -12.14
N TYR A 104 -6.68 8.55 -11.36
CA TYR A 104 -6.87 7.12 -11.59
C TYR A 104 -8.34 6.84 -11.83
N THR A 105 -8.63 6.08 -12.87
CA THR A 105 -9.96 5.54 -13.08
C THR A 105 -9.94 4.04 -12.86
N TRP A 106 -10.83 3.58 -12.01
CA TRP A 106 -11.12 2.18 -11.70
C TRP A 106 -12.52 1.88 -12.20
N GLY A 107 -12.76 0.69 -12.76
CA GLY A 107 -14.12 0.40 -13.19
C GLY A 107 -14.40 -1.05 -13.53
N THR A 108 -15.69 -1.36 -13.45
CA THR A 108 -16.33 -2.55 -14.02
C THR A 108 -17.35 -2.10 -15.06
N LYS A 109 -18.18 -3.04 -15.53
CA LYS A 109 -19.35 -2.73 -16.35
C LYS A 109 -20.45 -1.94 -15.62
N PHE A 110 -20.45 -1.89 -14.29
CA PHE A 110 -21.57 -1.34 -13.48
C PHE A 110 -21.16 -0.18 -12.57
N ILE A 111 -19.86 -0.01 -12.28
CA ILE A 111 -19.34 1.10 -11.48
C ILE A 111 -18.07 1.65 -12.14
N GLU A 112 -17.92 2.96 -12.11
CA GLU A 112 -16.66 3.66 -12.38
C GLU A 112 -16.31 4.48 -11.14
N LEU A 113 -15.08 4.36 -10.64
CA LEU A 113 -14.52 5.19 -9.58
C LEU A 113 -13.34 5.98 -10.15
N ILE A 114 -13.42 7.31 -10.07
CA ILE A 114 -12.32 8.21 -10.41
C ILE A 114 -11.71 8.74 -9.12
N GLU A 115 -10.46 8.40 -8.87
CA GLU A 115 -9.64 8.96 -7.81
C GLU A 115 -8.77 10.09 -8.35
N THR A 116 -8.79 11.24 -7.69
CA THR A 116 -7.92 12.38 -7.99
C THR A 116 -7.13 12.77 -6.75
N ILE A 117 -5.80 12.70 -6.84
CA ILE A 117 -4.86 13.01 -5.76
C ILE A 117 -4.07 14.27 -6.14
N SER A 118 -3.93 15.19 -5.19
CA SER A 118 -3.17 16.43 -5.41
C SER A 118 -2.52 16.93 -4.12
N PHE A 119 -1.41 17.65 -4.25
CA PHE A 119 -0.88 18.45 -3.15
C PHE A 119 -1.71 19.72 -2.99
N ILE A 120 -1.95 20.11 -1.74
CA ILE A 120 -2.61 21.36 -1.37
C ILE A 120 -1.82 22.08 -0.30
N GLU A 121 -1.94 23.40 -0.25
CA GLU A 121 -1.48 24.18 0.89
C GLU A 121 -2.52 24.15 2.02
N LEU A 122 -2.04 23.85 3.21
CA LEU A 122 -2.78 23.91 4.47
C LEU A 122 -2.33 25.14 5.26
N ASP A 123 -3.06 25.44 6.33
CA ASP A 123 -2.75 26.59 7.19
C ASP A 123 -1.29 26.51 7.68
N SER A 124 -0.65 27.67 7.84
CA SER A 124 0.75 27.79 8.30
C SER A 124 1.79 27.17 7.35
N TYR A 125 1.57 27.28 6.03
CA TYR A 125 2.50 26.84 4.97
C TYR A 125 2.80 25.33 4.96
N ASN A 126 1.90 24.54 5.55
CA ASN A 126 1.98 23.09 5.48
C ASN A 126 1.53 22.58 4.11
N ILE A 127 2.07 21.46 3.68
CA ILE A 127 1.59 20.77 2.48
C ILE A 127 0.75 19.58 2.94
N GLY A 128 -0.46 19.49 2.41
CA GLY A 128 -1.35 18.35 2.57
C GLY A 128 -1.53 17.60 1.25
N VAL A 129 -2.18 16.45 1.35
CA VAL A 129 -2.67 15.67 0.22
C VAL A 129 -4.18 15.69 0.27
N GLN A 130 -4.80 16.21 -0.79
CA GLN A 130 -6.24 16.11 -0.99
C GLN A 130 -6.52 14.97 -1.96
N VAL A 131 -7.48 14.13 -1.59
CA VAL A 131 -7.99 13.06 -2.43
C VAL A 131 -9.47 13.27 -2.66
N SER A 132 -9.88 13.17 -3.91
CA SER A 132 -11.30 13.19 -4.32
C SER A 132 -11.63 11.87 -4.98
N LEU A 133 -12.73 11.25 -4.55
CA LEU A 133 -13.25 10.01 -5.10
C LEU A 133 -14.61 10.30 -5.71
N GLU A 134 -14.76 10.07 -7.01
CA GLU A 134 -16.05 10.14 -7.70
C GLU A 134 -16.48 8.74 -8.11
N ILE A 135 -17.57 8.25 -7.54
CA ILE A 135 -18.17 6.97 -7.92
C ILE A 135 -19.41 7.18 -8.78
N LYS A 136 -19.42 6.59 -9.98
CA LYS A 136 -20.49 6.67 -10.95
C LYS A 136 -21.17 5.31 -11.11
N ASN A 137 -22.50 5.32 -11.05
CA ASN A 137 -23.32 4.15 -11.32
C ASN A 137 -23.50 3.99 -12.84
N LEU A 138 -22.93 2.93 -13.42
CA LEU A 138 -23.05 2.59 -14.83
C LEU A 138 -24.13 1.51 -15.09
N ASP A 139 -24.78 0.99 -14.05
CA ASP A 139 -25.85 0.00 -14.19
C ASP A 139 -27.15 0.65 -14.72
N VAL A 140 -28.03 -0.17 -15.29
CA VAL A 140 -29.30 0.23 -15.89
C VAL A 140 -30.37 0.64 -14.88
N LYS A 141 -30.10 0.46 -13.58
CA LYS A 141 -30.98 0.85 -12.48
C LYS A 141 -30.21 1.68 -11.43
N GLY A 142 -30.94 2.40 -10.59
CA GLY A 142 -30.35 3.12 -9.45
C GLY A 142 -29.96 2.17 -8.31
N HIS A 143 -28.92 2.54 -7.57
CA HIS A 143 -28.32 1.73 -6.51
C HIS A 143 -27.95 2.58 -5.30
N PHE A 144 -27.89 1.95 -4.12
CA PHE A 144 -27.31 2.57 -2.93
C PHE A 144 -25.79 2.38 -2.98
N VAL A 145 -25.05 3.49 -2.95
CA VAL A 145 -23.60 3.47 -3.11
C VAL A 145 -22.95 4.19 -1.94
N GLY A 146 -22.07 3.51 -1.20
CA GLY A 146 -21.26 4.02 -0.11
C GLY A 146 -19.77 3.91 -0.41
N ILE A 147 -18.96 4.76 0.22
CA ILE A 147 -17.50 4.77 0.08
C ILE A 147 -16.88 4.65 1.47
N GLY A 148 -15.87 3.80 1.59
CA GLY A 148 -15.05 3.65 2.76
C GLY A 148 -13.58 3.89 2.43
N VAL A 149 -12.85 4.53 3.33
CA VAL A 149 -11.40 4.65 3.24
C VAL A 149 -10.80 4.14 4.56
N LEU A 150 -10.08 3.04 4.49
CA LEU A 150 -9.39 2.42 5.62
C LEU A 150 -7.90 2.74 5.51
N PHE A 151 -7.38 3.46 6.51
CA PHE A 151 -5.96 3.69 6.65
C PHE A 151 -5.39 2.72 7.68
N ASP A 152 -4.52 1.83 7.24
CA ASP A 152 -3.57 1.17 8.12
C ASP A 152 -2.55 2.23 8.55
N THR A 153 -2.52 2.51 9.85
CA THR A 153 -1.71 3.60 10.40
C THR A 153 -0.43 3.12 11.06
N TYR A 154 -0.07 1.85 10.86
CA TYR A 154 1.27 1.40 11.22
C TYR A 154 2.30 2.17 10.39
N LEU A 155 3.19 2.90 11.08
CA LEU A 155 4.27 3.70 10.51
C LEU A 155 5.63 3.02 10.74
N GLY A 156 5.64 1.75 11.17
CA GLY A 156 6.86 1.03 11.57
C GLY A 156 7.25 1.24 13.04
N GLU A 157 6.38 1.85 13.83
CA GLU A 157 6.63 2.15 15.24
C GLU A 157 6.54 0.92 16.16
N SER A 158 7.21 1.01 17.31
CA SER A 158 7.15 0.01 18.37
C SER A 158 6.20 0.39 19.51
N TYR A 159 5.57 1.56 19.42
CA TYR A 159 4.75 2.12 20.48
C TYR A 159 3.28 1.73 20.34
N ASN A 160 2.67 1.26 21.44
CA ASN A 160 1.28 0.83 21.47
C ASN A 160 0.25 1.98 21.56
N LYS A 161 0.64 3.22 21.23
CA LYS A 161 -0.18 4.43 21.38
C LYS A 161 -0.26 5.19 20.05
N PRO A 162 -1.11 4.72 19.12
CA PRO A 162 -1.03 5.14 17.73
C PRO A 162 -1.68 6.49 17.47
N PHE A 163 -2.60 6.97 18.33
CA PHE A 163 -3.41 8.14 18.01
C PHE A 163 -3.47 9.23 19.08
N GLN A 164 -3.45 10.47 18.62
CA GLN A 164 -3.82 11.67 19.38
C GLN A 164 -4.98 12.39 18.69
N ILE A 165 -6.04 12.69 19.42
CA ILE A 165 -7.26 13.31 18.88
C ILE A 165 -7.47 14.69 19.46
N SER A 166 -7.86 15.66 18.62
CA SER A 166 -8.23 17.01 19.09
C SER A 166 -9.31 16.94 20.17
N ASN A 167 -9.10 17.63 21.30
CA ASN A 167 -10.01 17.70 22.45
C ASN A 167 -10.17 16.39 23.28
N ILE A 168 -9.46 15.31 22.94
CA ILE A 168 -9.46 14.05 23.72
C ILE A 168 -8.05 13.72 24.23
N GLY A 169 -7.01 14.00 23.43
CA GLY A 169 -5.63 13.65 23.74
C GLY A 169 -5.25 12.28 23.18
N ILE A 170 -4.26 11.64 23.81
CA ILE A 170 -3.76 10.32 23.41
C ILE A 170 -4.80 9.26 23.78
N ILE A 171 -5.04 8.33 22.86
CA ILE A 171 -5.95 7.20 23.06
C ILE A 171 -5.23 5.86 22.91
N GLU A 172 -5.72 4.85 23.62
CA GLU A 172 -5.16 3.49 23.63
C GLU A 172 -6.21 2.42 23.29
N ASN A 173 -7.45 2.85 23.08
CA ASN A 173 -8.60 2.00 22.87
C ASN A 173 -9.46 2.54 21.75
N GLU A 174 -10.30 1.66 21.19
CA GLU A 174 -11.22 1.97 20.12
C GLU A 174 -12.01 3.25 20.35
N GLN A 175 -12.22 4.00 19.28
CA GLN A 175 -13.10 5.15 19.26
C GLN A 175 -14.09 5.02 18.11
N TYR A 176 -15.31 5.48 18.38
CA TYR A 176 -16.35 5.60 17.39
C TYR A 176 -16.90 7.02 17.44
N PHE A 177 -16.86 7.71 16.31
CA PHE A 177 -17.40 9.05 16.17
C PHE A 177 -18.51 9.03 15.14
N SER A 178 -19.73 9.34 15.59
CA SER A 178 -20.82 9.73 14.69
C SER A 178 -20.50 11.08 14.02
N LYS A 179 -21.14 11.39 12.90
CA LYS A 179 -20.99 12.66 12.16
C LYS A 179 -20.97 13.92 13.05
N SER A 180 -21.84 13.97 14.05
CA SER A 180 -21.97 15.13 14.97
C SER A 180 -20.81 15.27 15.95
N SER A 181 -20.10 14.17 16.22
CA SER A 181 -19.01 14.07 17.21
C SER A 181 -17.64 13.88 16.57
N ILE A 182 -17.54 13.95 15.24
CA ILE A 182 -16.26 13.82 14.53
C ILE A 182 -15.30 14.95 14.99
N PRO A 183 -14.08 14.61 15.44
CA PRO A 183 -13.08 15.58 15.88
C PRO A 183 -12.58 16.44 14.70
N ASN A 184 -11.89 17.54 14.98
CA ASN A 184 -11.31 18.36 13.91
C ASN A 184 -10.05 17.71 13.32
N THR A 185 -9.24 17.07 14.17
CA THR A 185 -8.03 16.37 13.76
C THR A 185 -7.84 15.05 14.51
N ILE A 186 -7.26 14.08 13.81
CA ILE A 186 -6.76 12.81 14.35
C ILE A 186 -5.33 12.69 13.86
N LEU A 187 -4.37 12.48 14.77
CA LEU A 187 -2.96 12.36 14.44
C LEU A 187 -2.55 10.91 14.67
N SER A 188 -1.93 10.28 13.67
CA SER A 188 -1.10 9.09 13.88
C SER A 188 0.37 9.49 13.81
N LEU A 189 1.13 9.16 14.86
CA LEU A 189 2.51 9.60 15.06
C LEU A 189 3.39 8.38 15.35
N ASP A 190 4.61 8.38 14.80
CA ASP A 190 5.61 7.33 15.02
C ASP A 190 6.00 7.21 16.51
N ASN A 191 6.00 8.33 17.23
CA ASN A 191 6.18 8.38 18.67
C ASN A 191 5.31 9.51 19.26
N PRO A 192 4.38 9.21 20.17
CA PRO A 192 3.51 10.25 20.74
C PRO A 192 4.24 11.27 21.64
N ASN A 193 5.43 10.93 22.17
CA ASN A 193 6.17 11.81 23.08
C ASN A 193 7.24 12.64 22.37
N ASN A 194 7.80 12.12 21.26
CA ASN A 194 8.82 12.81 20.47
C ASN A 194 8.66 12.42 18.98
N PRO A 195 7.60 12.90 18.32
CA PRO A 195 7.28 12.49 16.96
C PRO A 195 8.29 13.02 15.94
N VAL A 196 8.72 12.16 15.03
CA VAL A 196 9.55 12.54 13.87
C VAL A 196 8.71 12.53 12.60
N ILE A 197 7.77 11.58 12.50
CA ILE A 197 6.93 11.36 11.33
C ILE A 197 5.51 11.04 11.74
N GLY A 198 4.57 11.42 10.89
CA GLY A 198 3.18 11.10 11.15
C GLY A 198 2.24 11.66 10.10
N VAL A 199 0.98 11.29 10.25
CA VAL A 199 -0.12 11.75 9.41
C VAL A 199 -1.16 12.45 10.26
N VAL A 200 -1.66 13.57 9.74
CA VAL A 200 -2.76 14.31 10.34
C VAL A 200 -3.99 14.12 9.47
N PHE A 201 -5.00 13.43 9.98
CA PHE A 201 -6.28 13.35 9.32
C PHE A 201 -7.11 14.60 9.67
N TYR A 202 -7.67 15.26 8.65
CA TYR A 202 -8.57 16.40 8.82
C TYR A 202 -9.99 16.00 8.41
N PRO A 203 -10.74 15.25 9.23
CA PRO A 203 -12.08 14.79 8.84
C PRO A 203 -13.14 15.89 8.81
N ARG A 204 -12.87 17.04 9.44
CA ARG A 204 -13.76 18.20 9.45
C ARG A 204 -13.00 19.46 9.07
N ARG A 205 -13.07 19.83 7.79
CA ARG A 205 -12.46 21.04 7.21
C ARG A 205 -13.33 21.57 6.07
N ALA A 206 -13.21 22.86 5.76
CA ALA A 206 -13.87 23.43 4.59
C ALA A 206 -13.30 22.81 3.29
N GLY A 207 -14.14 22.59 2.29
CA GLY A 207 -13.72 22.05 0.99
C GLY A 207 -13.60 20.52 0.91
N ILE A 208 -13.92 19.80 2.00
CA ILE A 208 -13.98 18.34 2.01
C ILE A 208 -15.35 17.81 2.41
N THR A 209 -15.58 16.52 2.13
CA THR A 209 -16.78 15.82 2.58
C THR A 209 -16.56 15.31 3.99
N THR A 210 -17.42 15.71 4.94
CA THR A 210 -17.39 15.15 6.30
C THR A 210 -17.92 13.71 6.26
N PRO A 211 -17.16 12.71 6.78
CA PRO A 211 -17.65 11.34 6.89
C PRO A 211 -18.92 11.25 7.73
N ASP A 212 -19.72 10.21 7.51
CA ASP A 212 -20.90 9.93 8.33
C ASP A 212 -20.52 9.29 9.67
N LYS A 213 -19.40 8.56 9.67
CA LYS A 213 -18.75 8.07 10.89
C LYS A 213 -17.24 7.89 10.69
N ILE A 214 -16.50 7.99 11.79
CA ILE A 214 -15.09 7.62 11.87
C ILE A 214 -14.92 6.57 12.93
N ILE A 215 -14.16 5.55 12.60
CA ILE A 215 -13.89 4.42 13.48
C ILE A 215 -12.39 4.29 13.62
N ILE A 216 -11.89 4.30 14.84
CA ILE A 216 -10.49 4.02 15.15
C ILE A 216 -10.48 2.71 15.92
N ALA A 217 -9.89 1.68 15.35
CA ALA A 217 -9.93 0.34 15.94
C ALA A 217 -8.78 -0.53 15.42
N ASN A 218 -8.78 -1.79 15.83
CA ASN A 218 -7.87 -2.77 15.25
C ASN A 218 -8.13 -2.92 13.74
N TYR A 219 -7.05 -3.00 12.96
CA TYR A 219 -7.09 -3.06 11.50
C TYR A 219 -7.88 -4.27 10.98
N ASP A 220 -7.60 -5.48 11.48
CA ASP A 220 -8.32 -6.69 11.05
C ASP A 220 -9.83 -6.56 11.27
N LEU A 221 -10.26 -6.02 12.41
CA LEU A 221 -11.68 -5.79 12.69
C LEU A 221 -12.30 -4.78 11.72
N LEU A 222 -11.62 -3.66 11.46
CA LEU A 222 -12.12 -2.66 10.51
C LEU A 222 -12.20 -3.21 9.08
N LEU A 223 -11.24 -4.03 8.67
CA LEU A 223 -11.23 -4.61 7.33
C LEU A 223 -12.45 -5.51 7.09
N HIS A 224 -12.88 -6.28 8.08
CA HIS A 224 -13.98 -7.24 7.96
C HIS A 224 -15.36 -6.66 8.30
N GLU A 225 -15.45 -5.72 9.25
CA GLU A 225 -16.71 -5.17 9.77
C GLU A 225 -16.93 -3.69 9.42
N PHE A 226 -16.30 -3.17 8.37
CA PHE A 226 -16.17 -1.71 8.12
C PHE A 226 -17.46 -0.88 8.25
N TRP A 227 -18.57 -1.29 7.63
CA TRP A 227 -19.85 -0.55 7.73
C TRP A 227 -20.68 -0.90 8.97
N GLU A 228 -20.63 -2.16 9.40
CA GLU A 228 -21.46 -2.74 10.48
C GLU A 228 -20.65 -2.90 11.79
N PHE A 229 -19.60 -2.09 11.95
CA PHE A 229 -18.64 -2.22 13.03
C PHE A 229 -19.31 -2.15 14.41
N SER A 230 -19.14 -3.22 15.19
CA SER A 230 -19.65 -3.27 16.56
C SER A 230 -18.67 -2.64 17.53
N PHE A 231 -18.86 -1.36 17.82
CA PHE A 231 -18.02 -0.62 18.78
C PHE A 231 -18.11 -1.22 20.19
N MET A 232 -16.94 -1.47 20.80
CA MET A 232 -16.85 -1.88 22.20
C MET A 232 -15.94 -0.93 22.98
N LYS A 233 -16.53 -0.20 23.92
CA LYS A 233 -15.80 0.75 24.76
C LYS A 233 -14.69 0.03 25.53
N GLY A 234 -13.45 0.50 25.36
CA GLY A 234 -12.28 -0.04 26.07
C GLY A 234 -11.66 -1.27 25.41
N ARG A 235 -12.15 -1.72 24.25
CA ARG A 235 -11.41 -2.69 23.42
C ARG A 235 -10.11 -2.02 22.94
N SER A 236 -8.99 -2.72 23.05
CA SER A 236 -7.68 -2.21 22.62
C SER A 236 -7.48 -2.41 21.12
N PHE A 237 -6.42 -1.81 20.57
CA PHE A 237 -6.02 -1.96 19.17
C PHE A 237 -5.23 -3.24 18.86
N ASN A 238 -5.09 -4.14 19.83
CA ASN A 238 -4.23 -5.30 19.67
C ASN A 238 -4.83 -6.31 18.67
N SER A 239 -3.99 -6.80 17.76
CA SER A 239 -4.33 -7.95 16.92
C SER A 239 -4.25 -9.27 17.72
N THR A 240 -4.69 -10.35 17.08
CA THR A 240 -4.58 -11.74 17.60
C THR A 240 -3.15 -12.07 18.05
N TYR A 241 -2.13 -11.44 17.45
CA TYR A 241 -0.72 -11.63 17.76
C TYR A 241 -0.16 -10.66 18.82
N LYS A 242 -1.03 -9.97 19.57
CA LYS A 242 -0.70 -9.05 20.69
C LYS A 242 0.24 -7.89 20.32
N ARG A 243 0.22 -7.47 19.05
CA ARG A 243 0.83 -6.21 18.60
C ARG A 243 -0.28 -5.19 18.38
N THR A 244 0.01 -3.93 18.70
CA THR A 244 -0.87 -2.82 18.32
C THR A 244 -0.92 -2.77 16.80
N ASP A 245 -2.12 -2.87 16.26
CA ASP A 245 -2.37 -2.92 14.83
C ASP A 245 -3.59 -2.05 14.57
N ALA A 246 -3.37 -0.74 14.71
CA ALA A 246 -4.42 0.25 14.75
C ALA A 246 -4.63 0.88 13.38
N ALA A 247 -5.88 1.18 13.09
CA ALA A 247 -6.29 1.76 11.83
C ALA A 247 -7.41 2.78 12.06
N VAL A 248 -7.58 3.65 11.06
CA VAL A 248 -8.69 4.60 11.04
C VAL A 248 -9.52 4.42 9.77
N GLY A 249 -10.82 4.22 9.96
CA GLY A 249 -11.82 4.08 8.91
C GLY A 249 -12.65 5.36 8.77
N PHE A 250 -12.69 5.91 7.57
CA PHE A 250 -13.56 7.00 7.17
C PHE A 250 -14.73 6.41 6.41
N VAL A 251 -15.94 6.49 6.95
CA VAL A 251 -17.12 5.88 6.33
C VAL A 251 -18.07 6.96 5.83
N PHE A 252 -18.39 6.87 4.54
CA PHE A 252 -19.42 7.66 3.88
C PHE A 252 -20.57 6.70 3.55
N ASP A 253 -21.63 6.76 4.36
CA ASP A 253 -22.78 5.84 4.28
C ASP A 253 -23.49 5.97 2.94
N GLU A 254 -24.23 4.93 2.55
CA GLU A 254 -24.78 4.82 1.21
C GLU A 254 -25.80 5.91 0.87
N THR A 255 -25.72 6.42 -0.36
CA THR A 255 -26.74 7.30 -0.93
C THR A 255 -27.28 6.69 -2.20
N PHE A 256 -28.57 6.88 -2.47
CA PHE A 256 -29.17 6.42 -3.72
C PHE A 256 -28.61 7.22 -4.91
N THR A 257 -28.02 6.51 -5.87
CA THR A 257 -27.39 7.06 -7.06
C THR A 257 -28.07 6.48 -8.29
N ASN A 258 -28.72 7.33 -9.10
CA ASN A 258 -29.38 6.89 -10.33
C ASN A 258 -28.35 6.44 -11.38
N THR A 259 -28.83 5.71 -12.39
CA THR A 259 -28.05 5.39 -13.59
C THR A 259 -27.38 6.63 -14.18
N ASN A 260 -26.09 6.52 -14.48
CA ASN A 260 -25.20 7.56 -14.98
C ASN A 260 -25.00 8.77 -14.05
N GLN A 261 -25.48 8.74 -12.82
CA GLN A 261 -25.14 9.75 -11.81
C GLN A 261 -23.89 9.37 -11.04
N SER A 262 -23.17 10.40 -10.60
CA SER A 262 -21.98 10.28 -9.78
C SER A 262 -22.25 10.77 -8.36
N ARG A 263 -21.51 10.20 -7.40
CA ARG A 263 -21.34 10.72 -6.06
C ARG A 263 -19.87 11.04 -5.86
N SER A 264 -19.57 12.25 -5.41
CA SER A 264 -18.20 12.66 -5.09
C SER A 264 -18.02 12.78 -3.58
N ILE A 265 -16.90 12.25 -3.07
CA ILE A 265 -16.41 12.54 -1.72
C ILE A 265 -14.98 13.05 -1.81
N SER A 266 -14.52 13.74 -0.79
CA SER A 266 -13.13 14.19 -0.70
C SER A 266 -12.66 14.22 0.74
N TYR A 267 -11.38 13.96 0.94
CA TYR A 267 -10.70 13.99 2.24
C TYR A 267 -9.29 14.58 2.10
N ILE A 268 -8.75 15.02 3.24
CA ILE A 268 -7.42 15.65 3.32
C ILE A 268 -6.59 14.95 4.39
N LEU A 269 -5.34 14.66 4.02
CA LEU A 269 -4.26 14.26 4.92
C LEU A 269 -3.23 15.39 5.01
N GLY A 270 -2.74 15.68 6.20
CA GLY A 270 -1.52 16.48 6.43
C GLY A 270 -0.36 15.58 6.80
N ILE A 271 0.84 16.13 6.64
CA ILE A 271 2.10 15.42 6.92
C ILE A 271 2.73 16.07 8.15
N TYR A 272 3.15 15.24 9.11
CA TYR A 272 3.93 15.68 10.29
C TYR A 272 5.44 15.48 10.02
N PRO A 273 6.33 16.39 10.46
CA PRO A 273 6.06 17.60 11.24
C PRO A 273 5.38 18.70 10.41
N ILE A 274 4.48 19.42 11.07
CA ILE A 274 3.90 20.66 10.55
C ILE A 274 5.01 21.70 10.51
N LYS A 275 5.33 22.28 9.34
CA LYS A 275 6.42 23.24 9.09
C LYS A 275 6.53 24.37 10.14
N LYS A 276 5.44 24.73 10.82
CA LYS A 276 5.45 25.67 11.95
C LYS A 276 6.34 25.23 13.14
N SER A 277 6.69 23.95 13.25
CA SER A 277 7.54 23.44 14.34
C SER A 277 9.05 23.56 14.07
N GLU A 278 9.50 23.92 12.85
CA GLU A 278 10.95 24.06 12.60
C GLU A 278 11.51 25.42 13.08
N GLU A 279 10.71 26.50 13.09
CA GLU A 279 11.16 27.83 13.55
C GLU A 279 11.08 28.02 15.09
N GLU A 280 10.20 27.29 15.79
CA GLU A 280 10.08 27.39 17.26
C GLU A 280 11.04 26.43 18.01
N VAL A 281 11.47 25.32 17.40
CA VAL A 281 12.41 24.37 18.03
C VAL A 281 13.83 24.95 18.14
N THR A 282 14.19 25.95 17.33
CA THR A 282 15.48 26.66 17.47
C THR A 282 15.49 27.69 18.60
N ALA A 283 14.33 28.09 19.15
CA ALA A 283 14.22 29.10 20.20
C ALA A 283 14.09 28.52 21.62
N ALA A 284 13.79 27.22 21.77
CA ALA A 284 13.53 26.58 23.07
C ALA A 284 14.72 25.85 23.72
N ASN A 285 15.88 25.77 23.03
CA ASN A 285 17.08 25.07 23.51
C ASN A 285 18.18 26.02 24.03
N THR A 286 17.80 27.09 24.72
CA THR A 286 18.73 27.89 25.52
C THR A 286 18.04 28.22 26.82
N ASP A 287 18.13 27.28 27.76
CA ASP A 287 18.11 27.49 29.22
C ASP A 287 17.68 26.20 29.90
N GLN A 288 18.63 25.30 30.20
CA GLN A 288 18.60 24.57 31.47
C GLN A 288 20.00 24.33 32.01
N GLN A 289 20.12 24.77 33.25
CA GLN A 289 21.28 24.93 34.11
C GLN A 289 21.57 23.60 34.82
N THR A 290 22.82 23.18 34.83
CA THR A 290 23.30 21.97 35.48
C THR A 290 23.58 22.22 36.97
N ASP A 291 22.86 21.54 37.85
CA ASP A 291 23.23 21.45 39.27
C ASP A 291 23.93 20.12 39.59
N LYS A 292 25.03 20.25 40.33
CA LYS A 292 25.91 19.19 40.82
C LYS A 292 25.31 18.49 42.04
N ILE A 293 25.54 17.18 42.15
CA ILE A 293 25.33 16.42 43.39
C ILE A 293 26.63 15.66 43.73
N ASP A 294 27.11 15.84 44.96
CA ASP A 294 28.28 15.18 45.56
C ASP A 294 27.98 13.74 46.03
N PRO A 295 29.00 12.86 46.19
CA PRO A 295 28.81 11.41 46.26
C PRO A 295 28.63 10.89 47.69
N VAL A 296 27.75 9.88 47.86
CA VAL A 296 27.64 9.07 49.08
C VAL A 296 28.03 7.62 48.79
N SER A 297 28.74 7.04 49.76
CA SER A 297 29.59 5.84 49.73
C SER A 297 28.92 4.51 49.36
N VAL A 298 29.68 3.77 48.55
CA VAL A 298 29.50 2.45 47.97
C VAL A 298 30.07 1.38 48.93
N ASP A 299 29.43 0.20 49.02
CA ASP A 299 30.16 -1.10 49.00
C ASP A 299 29.32 -2.39 49.17
N SER A 300 27.99 -2.35 49.30
CA SER A 300 27.18 -3.60 49.29
C SER A 300 26.06 -3.68 48.25
N LYS A 301 25.47 -2.56 47.81
CA LYS A 301 24.42 -2.52 46.76
C LYS A 301 24.96 -2.64 45.32
N ASN A 302 26.26 -2.42 45.10
CA ASN A 302 26.84 -2.45 43.76
C ASN A 302 27.04 -3.87 43.21
N ALA A 303 27.14 -4.90 44.06
CA ALA A 303 27.30 -6.28 43.58
C ALA A 303 26.00 -6.83 42.98
N GLU A 304 24.85 -6.57 43.63
CA GLU A 304 23.54 -6.99 43.14
C GLU A 304 23.11 -6.21 41.90
N LEU A 305 23.34 -4.90 41.87
CA LEU A 305 23.06 -4.07 40.70
C LEU A 305 23.95 -4.46 39.50
N LYS A 306 25.24 -4.75 39.76
CA LYS A 306 26.16 -5.23 38.72
C LYS A 306 25.73 -6.60 38.17
N ALA A 307 25.35 -7.54 39.04
CA ALA A 307 24.84 -8.84 38.61
C ALA A 307 23.55 -8.72 37.79
N TYR A 308 22.64 -7.83 38.18
CA TYR A 308 21.43 -7.54 37.41
C TYR A 308 21.76 -6.95 36.03
N ILE A 309 22.66 -5.96 35.97
CA ILE A 309 23.09 -5.34 34.71
C ILE A 309 23.77 -6.38 33.80
N GLU A 310 24.66 -7.21 34.33
CA GLU A 310 25.32 -8.29 33.58
C GLU A 310 24.32 -9.31 33.04
N GLN A 311 23.30 -9.66 33.82
CA GLN A 311 22.22 -10.54 33.37
C GLN A 311 21.38 -9.90 32.24
N GLN A 312 21.06 -8.61 32.33
CA GLN A 312 20.33 -7.90 31.28
C GLN A 312 21.16 -7.77 30.00
N ILE A 313 22.47 -7.51 30.11
CA ILE A 313 23.39 -7.48 28.96
C ILE A 313 23.47 -8.87 28.30
N ALA A 314 23.56 -9.94 29.09
CA ALA A 314 23.56 -11.31 28.56
C ALA A 314 22.24 -11.63 27.81
N ALA A 315 21.09 -11.24 28.37
CA ALA A 315 19.80 -11.42 27.73
C ALA A 315 19.65 -10.61 26.42
N LEU A 316 20.19 -9.39 26.39
CA LEU A 316 20.24 -8.56 25.18
C LEU A 316 21.14 -9.17 24.11
N ASN A 317 22.33 -9.66 24.47
CA ASN A 317 23.24 -10.30 23.53
C ASN A 317 22.65 -11.60 22.94
N GLN A 318 21.89 -12.36 23.73
CA GLN A 318 21.16 -13.52 23.21
C GLN A 318 20.13 -13.11 22.16
N LYS A 319 19.33 -12.07 22.44
CA LYS A 319 18.34 -11.56 21.46
C LYS A 319 18.99 -10.98 20.21
N LEU A 320 20.15 -10.33 20.34
CA LEU A 320 20.92 -9.83 19.20
C LEU A 320 21.39 -10.99 18.31
N LYS A 321 21.88 -12.06 18.91
CA LYS A 321 22.26 -13.28 18.18
C LYS A 321 21.06 -13.92 17.47
N GLU A 322 19.91 -14.01 18.14
CA GLU A 322 18.67 -14.50 17.51
C GLU A 322 18.24 -13.62 16.31
N LEU A 323 18.48 -12.31 16.37
CA LEU A 323 18.23 -11.39 15.26
C LEU A 323 19.24 -11.57 14.12
N GLU A 324 20.52 -11.74 14.42
CA GLU A 324 21.57 -12.02 13.43
C GLU A 324 21.29 -13.34 12.69
N ASP A 325 20.91 -14.39 13.42
CA ASP A 325 20.53 -15.67 12.82
C ASP A 325 19.31 -15.53 11.90
N ARG A 326 18.32 -14.72 12.29
CA ARG A 326 17.14 -14.42 11.45
C ARG A 326 17.49 -13.56 10.24
N TYR A 327 18.39 -12.60 10.37
CA TYR A 327 18.87 -11.78 9.26
C TYR A 327 19.63 -12.63 8.23
N ASN A 328 20.50 -13.53 8.70
CA ASN A 328 21.22 -14.46 7.82
C ASN A 328 20.25 -15.41 7.09
N ASN A 329 19.17 -15.85 7.75
CA ASN A 329 18.11 -16.63 7.08
C ASN A 329 17.36 -15.81 6.02
N LEU A 330 17.13 -14.51 6.24
CA LEU A 330 16.50 -13.63 5.25
C LEU A 330 17.42 -13.38 4.05
N ASP A 331 18.72 -13.17 4.26
CA ASP A 331 19.72 -13.05 3.18
C ASP A 331 19.79 -14.34 2.33
N GLN A 332 19.63 -15.50 2.97
CA GLN A 332 19.53 -16.77 2.26
C GLN A 332 18.23 -16.86 1.43
N MET A 333 17.08 -16.43 1.97
CA MET A 333 15.83 -16.37 1.21
C MET A 333 15.87 -15.43 0.00
N ASP A 334 16.59 -14.29 0.10
CA ASP A 334 16.77 -13.36 -1.01
C ASP A 334 17.65 -13.97 -2.13
N LYS A 335 18.68 -14.74 -1.76
CA LYS A 335 19.50 -15.49 -2.72
C LYS A 335 18.70 -16.60 -3.41
N ASP A 336 17.87 -17.30 -2.66
CA ASP A 336 16.96 -18.33 -3.18
C ASP A 336 15.95 -17.70 -4.17
N LEU A 337 15.40 -16.53 -3.85
CA LEU A 337 14.52 -15.77 -4.76
C LEU A 337 15.23 -15.37 -6.05
N LEU A 338 16.45 -14.83 -5.95
CA LEU A 338 17.28 -14.46 -7.11
C LEU A 338 17.57 -15.67 -8.01
N LYS A 339 17.89 -16.84 -7.43
CA LYS A 339 18.11 -18.06 -8.21
C LYS A 339 16.81 -18.56 -8.87
N GLY A 340 15.68 -18.46 -8.17
CA GLY A 340 14.36 -18.76 -8.75
C GLY A 340 14.01 -17.87 -9.96
N MET A 341 14.36 -16.58 -9.91
CA MET A 341 14.17 -15.66 -11.05
C MET A 341 15.08 -16.00 -12.24
N GLU A 342 16.31 -16.44 -11.99
CA GLU A 342 17.23 -16.89 -13.05
C GLU A 342 16.68 -18.12 -13.79
N LEU A 343 16.21 -19.13 -13.05
CA LEU A 343 15.57 -20.32 -13.62
C LEU A 343 14.31 -19.98 -14.43
N LEU A 344 13.53 -18.98 -13.97
CA LEU A 344 12.35 -18.51 -14.68
C LEU A 344 12.70 -17.82 -16.01
N ASN A 345 13.78 -17.04 -16.05
CA ASN A 345 14.27 -16.43 -17.30
C ASN A 345 14.76 -17.49 -18.29
N GLN A 346 15.50 -18.51 -17.83
CA GLN A 346 15.92 -19.62 -18.69
C GLN A 346 14.72 -20.39 -19.28
N LEU A 347 13.63 -20.56 -18.51
CA LEU A 347 12.39 -21.16 -19.00
C LEU A 347 11.71 -20.29 -20.08
N VAL A 348 11.72 -18.97 -19.92
CA VAL A 348 11.18 -18.03 -20.91
C VAL A 348 11.98 -18.07 -22.22
N ASP A 349 13.31 -18.16 -22.14
CA ASP A 349 14.18 -18.29 -23.30
C ASP A 349 13.92 -19.61 -24.05
N LEU A 350 13.74 -20.71 -23.32
CA LEU A 350 13.36 -22.00 -23.91
C LEU A 350 12.03 -21.93 -24.66
N LEU A 351 11.00 -21.34 -24.06
CA LEU A 351 9.69 -21.16 -24.70
C LEU A 351 9.79 -20.30 -25.96
N THR A 352 10.64 -19.28 -25.93
CA THR A 352 10.89 -18.41 -27.09
C THR A 352 11.56 -19.15 -28.25
N GLU A 353 12.51 -20.06 -27.96
CA GLU A 353 13.13 -20.89 -29.00
C GLU A 353 12.17 -21.95 -29.57
N ILE A 354 11.27 -22.50 -28.74
CA ILE A 354 10.19 -23.38 -29.20
C ILE A 354 9.27 -22.62 -30.17
N ASP A 355 8.83 -21.41 -29.80
CA ASP A 355 7.97 -20.57 -30.66
C ASP A 355 8.66 -20.23 -32.00
N LYS A 356 9.96 -19.93 -31.98
CA LYS A 356 10.73 -19.70 -33.22
C LYS A 356 10.77 -20.94 -34.10
N LEU A 357 11.00 -22.12 -33.51
CA LEU A 357 11.02 -23.38 -34.25
C LEU A 357 9.63 -23.68 -34.86
N GLU A 358 8.55 -23.46 -34.12
CA GLU A 358 7.17 -23.64 -34.61
C GLU A 358 6.85 -22.70 -35.79
N GLN A 359 7.30 -21.44 -35.73
CA GLN A 359 7.10 -20.48 -36.81
C GLN A 359 7.89 -20.83 -38.09
N GLN A 360 9.04 -21.47 -37.94
CA GLN A 360 9.96 -21.78 -39.04
C GLN A 360 9.83 -23.22 -39.56
N ILE A 361 9.02 -24.06 -38.92
CA ILE A 361 8.92 -25.50 -39.21
C ILE A 361 8.60 -25.84 -40.66
N TYR A 362 7.87 -24.97 -41.37
CA TYR A 362 7.52 -25.16 -42.78
C TYR A 362 8.55 -24.59 -43.78
N MET A 363 9.62 -23.98 -43.27
CA MET A 363 10.70 -23.35 -44.05
C MET A 363 12.08 -23.97 -43.80
N LEU A 364 12.22 -24.79 -42.76
CA LEU A 364 13.47 -25.47 -42.41
C LEU A 364 13.68 -26.73 -43.26
N SER A 365 14.95 -27.06 -43.51
CA SER A 365 15.30 -28.40 -44.00
C SER A 365 15.20 -29.42 -42.87
N ASP A 366 15.03 -30.71 -43.20
CA ASP A 366 14.97 -31.78 -42.19
C ASP A 366 16.23 -31.79 -41.30
N GLU A 367 17.41 -31.47 -41.87
CA GLU A 367 18.68 -31.43 -41.14
C GLU A 367 18.75 -30.24 -40.16
N ASP A 368 18.24 -29.08 -40.57
CA ASP A 368 18.23 -27.88 -39.72
C ASP A 368 17.17 -27.98 -38.62
N PHE A 369 16.04 -28.63 -38.90
CA PHE A 369 15.03 -28.95 -37.89
C PHE A 369 15.58 -29.89 -36.82
N ILE A 370 16.28 -30.97 -37.21
CA ILE A 370 16.88 -31.91 -36.27
C ILE A 370 17.91 -31.20 -35.37
N LYS A 371 18.77 -30.34 -35.93
CA LYS A 371 19.74 -29.57 -35.14
C LYS A 371 19.07 -28.61 -34.14
N ALA A 372 18.00 -27.93 -34.57
CA ALA A 372 17.26 -27.03 -33.69
C ALA A 372 16.52 -27.79 -32.57
N TYR A 373 15.95 -28.95 -32.90
CA TYR A 373 15.32 -29.84 -31.93
C TYR A 373 16.33 -30.40 -30.90
N ASP A 374 17.49 -30.89 -31.35
CA ASP A 374 18.54 -31.40 -30.45
C ASP A 374 19.06 -30.31 -29.50
N ASN A 375 19.15 -29.06 -29.98
CA ASN A 375 19.51 -27.93 -29.13
C ASN A 375 18.46 -27.64 -28.05
N LEU A 376 17.16 -27.72 -28.39
CA LEU A 376 16.07 -27.57 -27.42
C LEU A 376 16.10 -28.68 -26.36
N VAL A 377 16.38 -29.93 -26.76
CA VAL A 377 16.53 -31.04 -25.81
C VAL A 377 17.66 -30.77 -24.83
N LEU A 378 18.82 -30.29 -25.31
CA LEU A 378 19.94 -29.91 -24.45
C LEU A 378 19.57 -28.79 -23.46
N MET A 379 18.86 -27.75 -23.92
CA MET A 379 18.39 -26.66 -23.05
C MET A 379 17.44 -27.17 -21.95
N VAL A 380 16.53 -28.11 -22.29
CA VAL A 380 15.62 -28.73 -21.32
C VAL A 380 16.38 -29.57 -20.30
N GLU A 381 17.33 -30.39 -20.74
CA GLU A 381 18.13 -31.25 -19.86
C GLU A 381 18.97 -30.41 -18.88
N GLN A 382 19.60 -29.33 -19.35
CA GLN A 382 20.35 -28.39 -18.51
C GLN A 382 19.46 -27.73 -17.46
N LEU A 383 18.29 -27.24 -17.86
CA LEU A 383 17.35 -26.60 -16.93
C LEU A 383 16.85 -27.59 -15.86
N ILE A 384 16.57 -28.84 -16.24
CA ILE A 384 16.18 -29.89 -15.29
C ILE A 384 17.31 -30.19 -14.29
N GLU A 385 18.56 -30.25 -14.75
CA GLU A 385 19.70 -30.47 -13.87
C GLU A 385 19.89 -29.32 -12.88
N GLU A 386 19.82 -28.06 -13.34
CA GLU A 386 19.93 -26.88 -12.49
C GLU A 386 18.79 -26.79 -11.45
N VAL A 387 17.55 -27.12 -11.85
CA VAL A 387 16.40 -27.20 -10.92
C VAL A 387 16.62 -28.30 -9.88
N ASN A 388 17.12 -29.47 -10.28
CA ASN A 388 17.38 -30.57 -9.35
C ASN A 388 18.54 -30.28 -8.38
N GLN A 389 19.55 -29.55 -8.82
CA GLN A 389 20.64 -29.09 -7.95
C GLN A 389 20.18 -28.02 -6.96
N TYR A 390 19.16 -27.24 -7.32
CA TYR A 390 18.60 -26.21 -6.47
C TYR A 390 17.59 -26.73 -5.43
N LEU A 391 16.88 -27.82 -5.75
CA LEU A 391 15.88 -28.43 -4.85
C LEU A 391 16.45 -29.42 -3.82
N ASN A 392 17.72 -29.83 -3.95
CA ASN A 392 18.44 -30.71 -3.03
C ASN A 392 19.46 -29.93 -2.22
#